data_AF-A0A180ES92-F1
#
_entry.id   AF-A0A180ES92-F1
#
_cell.length_a   1.000
_cell.length_b   1.000
_cell.length_c   1.000
_cell.angle_alpha   90.00
_cell.angle_beta   90.00
_cell.angle_gamma   90.00
#
_symmetry.space_group_name_H-M   'P 1'
#
loop_
_entity.id
_entity.type
_entity.pdbx_description
1 polymer ?
#
loop_
_entity_poly.entity_id
_entity_poly.type
_entity_poly.pdbx_seq_one_letter_code
_entity_poly.pdbx_strand_id
1 'polypeptide(L)'
;MNGMGVLTKFTDHVKPVIMTRLNLLLALLLLPALSFAGSVFDLMNHTNGDEHLAATLKLPVDSIMARSEAAQQALFSFVDAAGLEQEFSVKITTRGKFRRNRCEMPPLKIDFKKKDLEKRGLAAYDKYKLVVPCFENELAEELILKEHLAYQIYQTLTPYSYRTQLLKLTIKDENGGANHVMTAFIIEATDEMAARNGGVEAPETRGLGADNYDQEAEATHAFFQYLVGNGDWSLLLRRNVKVIDVKGKLIPVGYDFDFTGFVGAPYATASTDTGQRSIYDRVYLGYAQNDEVIDRVSLTFKEKRREILKMIANVDIDADARSRTYRFATRFFARVNRLRSDEEFTLYDQLRGETAAFIPTGESPSHYQSMGR
;
A
#
# COMPACT_ATOMS: atom_id res chain seq x y z
N MET A 1 -78.24 -46.99 29.17
CA MET A 1 -79.53 -47.28 28.49
C MET A 1 -79.22 -47.93 27.15
N ASN A 2 -80.09 -48.80 26.65
CA ASN A 2 -79.86 -49.57 25.42
C ASN A 2 -80.12 -48.72 24.16
N GLY A 3 -79.50 -49.06 23.04
CA GLY A 3 -79.71 -48.40 21.75
C GLY A 3 -78.95 -49.05 20.59
N MET A 4 -79.51 -50.11 20.01
CA MET A 4 -78.98 -50.75 18.79
C MET A 4 -79.52 -50.07 17.53
N GLY A 5 -78.67 -49.97 16.49
CA GLY A 5 -79.00 -49.47 15.15
C GLY A 5 -77.82 -49.74 14.20
N VAL A 6 -77.66 -50.98 13.71
CA VAL A 6 -78.19 -51.52 12.44
C VAL A 6 -77.40 -51.06 11.21
N LEU A 7 -76.95 -52.03 10.40
CA LEU A 7 -76.04 -51.84 9.26
C LEU A 7 -76.78 -51.70 7.91
N THR A 8 -76.31 -50.77 7.07
CA THR A 8 -76.27 -50.86 5.59
C THR A 8 -75.34 -49.78 5.04
N LYS A 9 -74.62 -49.92 3.92
CA LYS A 9 -73.97 -51.06 3.21
C LYS A 9 -73.09 -50.42 2.09
N PHE A 10 -71.97 -51.04 1.70
CA PHE A 10 -71.27 -50.97 0.38
C PHE A 10 -71.56 -49.76 -0.55
N THR A 11 -70.62 -48.90 -0.97
CA THR A 11 -69.15 -49.00 -1.22
C THR A 11 -68.50 -47.57 -1.16
N ASP A 12 -67.28 -47.19 -1.59
CA ASP A 12 -66.20 -47.87 -2.37
C ASP A 12 -64.78 -47.24 -2.23
N HIS A 13 -63.79 -47.90 -2.84
CA HIS A 13 -62.55 -47.38 -3.48
C HIS A 13 -61.85 -46.12 -2.89
N VAL A 14 -60.89 -46.33 -1.97
CA VAL A 14 -59.64 -45.54 -1.91
C VAL A 14 -58.46 -46.49 -1.61
N LYS A 15 -57.33 -46.34 -2.33
CA LYS A 15 -56.11 -47.14 -2.10
C LYS A 15 -55.28 -46.56 -0.96
N PRO A 16 -54.66 -47.36 -0.08
CA PRO A 16 -53.76 -46.85 0.94
C PRO A 16 -52.46 -46.34 0.30
N VAL A 17 -52.18 -45.04 0.43
CA VAL A 17 -50.88 -44.46 0.06
C VAL A 17 -49.87 -44.86 1.12
N ILE A 18 -49.05 -45.87 0.82
CA ILE A 18 -47.90 -46.25 1.66
C ILE A 18 -46.89 -45.10 1.57
N MET A 19 -46.74 -44.36 2.66
CA MET A 19 -45.91 -43.16 2.69
C MET A 19 -44.42 -43.53 2.73
N THR A 20 -43.80 -43.61 1.55
CA THR A 20 -42.37 -43.91 1.36
C THR A 20 -41.51 -42.90 2.10
N ARG A 21 -40.74 -43.35 3.09
CA ARG A 21 -39.71 -42.53 3.73
C ARG A 21 -38.57 -42.32 2.74
N LEU A 22 -38.62 -41.20 2.02
CA LEU A 22 -37.60 -40.82 1.04
C LEU A 22 -36.30 -40.42 1.75
N ASN A 23 -35.19 -41.09 1.44
CA ASN A 23 -33.86 -40.71 1.90
C ASN A 23 -33.45 -39.39 1.24
N LEU A 24 -33.50 -38.27 1.96
CA LEU A 24 -33.06 -36.97 1.45
C LEU A 24 -32.50 -36.05 2.55
N LEU A 25 -31.44 -36.49 3.24
CA LEU A 25 -30.82 -35.68 4.31
C LEU A 25 -29.31 -35.94 4.50
N LEU A 26 -28.54 -36.04 3.40
CA LEU A 26 -27.07 -35.97 3.44
C LEU A 26 -26.45 -35.35 2.18
N ALA A 27 -26.96 -34.19 1.77
CA ALA A 27 -26.34 -33.31 0.76
C ALA A 27 -25.71 -32.08 1.43
N LEU A 28 -24.93 -32.30 2.50
CA LEU A 28 -24.39 -31.22 3.33
C LEU A 28 -23.15 -30.60 2.68
N LEU A 29 -23.39 -29.64 1.77
CA LEU A 29 -22.50 -28.50 1.49
C LEU A 29 -21.00 -28.82 1.36
N LEU A 30 -20.64 -29.72 0.44
CA LEU A 30 -19.35 -29.62 -0.26
C LEU A 30 -19.37 -28.44 -1.24
N LEU A 31 -19.59 -27.24 -0.70
CA LEU A 31 -19.03 -26.04 -1.31
C LEU A 31 -17.51 -26.21 -1.21
N PRO A 32 -16.75 -26.23 -2.32
CA PRO A 32 -15.33 -26.04 -2.22
C PRO A 32 -15.13 -24.67 -1.58
N ALA A 33 -14.49 -24.63 -0.40
CA ALA A 33 -13.97 -23.38 0.10
C ALA A 33 -13.06 -22.83 -1.00
N LEU A 34 -13.41 -21.68 -1.56
CA LEU A 34 -12.55 -20.96 -2.51
C LEU A 34 -11.36 -20.43 -1.72
N SER A 35 -10.42 -21.34 -1.46
CA SER A 35 -9.09 -21.06 -0.95
C SER A 35 -8.42 -20.20 -2.00
N PHE A 36 -8.50 -18.89 -1.84
CA PHE A 36 -7.76 -17.95 -2.66
C PHE A 36 -6.29 -18.36 -2.61
N ALA A 37 -5.72 -18.61 -3.79
CA ALA A 37 -4.31 -18.91 -3.93
C ALA A 37 -3.50 -17.75 -3.32
N GLY A 38 -2.72 -18.02 -2.27
CA GLY A 38 -1.84 -17.02 -1.68
C GLY A 38 -0.82 -16.51 -2.71
N SER A 39 -0.41 -15.26 -2.59
CA SER A 39 0.67 -14.71 -3.41
C SER A 39 2.05 -15.15 -2.89
N VAL A 40 3.12 -14.77 -3.60
CA VAL A 40 4.48 -14.87 -3.03
C VAL A 40 4.64 -13.91 -1.85
N PHE A 41 3.95 -12.77 -1.87
CA PHE A 41 3.96 -11.81 -0.77
C PHE A 41 3.30 -12.39 0.49
N ASP A 42 2.21 -13.16 0.37
CA ASP A 42 1.58 -13.82 1.51
C ASP A 42 2.49 -14.87 2.16
N LEU A 43 3.36 -15.54 1.39
CA LEU A 43 4.40 -16.44 1.94
C LEU A 43 5.48 -15.67 2.72
N MET A 44 5.86 -14.47 2.25
CA MET A 44 6.86 -13.63 2.91
C MET A 44 6.30 -12.88 4.13
N ASN A 45 5.04 -12.45 4.07
CA ASN A 45 4.44 -11.50 5.02
C ASN A 45 3.91 -12.18 6.30
N HIS A 46 4.82 -12.82 7.05
CA HIS A 46 4.48 -13.57 8.26
C HIS A 46 5.23 -13.11 9.53
N THR A 47 6.26 -12.26 9.43
CA THR A 47 7.10 -11.83 10.57
C THR A 47 6.52 -10.65 11.36
N ASN A 48 5.18 -10.58 11.47
CA ASN A 48 4.44 -9.48 12.12
C ASN A 48 4.76 -8.04 11.62
N GLY A 49 5.43 -7.90 10.47
CA GLY A 49 5.75 -6.61 9.82
C GLY A 49 6.98 -5.87 10.38
N ASP A 50 7.25 -5.99 11.69
CA ASP A 50 8.39 -5.31 12.35
C ASP A 50 9.66 -6.18 12.43
N GLU A 51 9.55 -7.52 12.32
CA GLU A 51 10.71 -8.42 12.30
C GLU A 51 11.23 -8.65 10.87
N HIS A 52 12.55 -8.74 10.72
CA HIS A 52 13.20 -8.84 9.42
C HIS A 52 13.17 -10.29 8.88
N LEU A 53 12.46 -10.53 7.77
CA LEU A 53 12.54 -11.81 7.07
C LEU A 53 13.94 -11.99 6.47
N ALA A 54 14.61 -13.10 6.80
CA ALA A 54 15.89 -13.46 6.19
C ALA A 54 15.67 -13.89 4.73
N ALA A 55 16.30 -13.19 3.78
CA ALA A 55 16.15 -13.45 2.35
C ALA A 55 17.51 -13.44 1.63
N THR A 56 17.70 -14.35 0.68
CA THR A 56 18.85 -14.39 -0.24
C THR A 56 18.42 -13.97 -1.64
N LEU A 57 19.20 -13.12 -2.29
CA LEU A 57 19.11 -12.84 -3.72
C LEU A 57 20.45 -13.16 -4.37
N LYS A 58 20.50 -14.16 -5.26
CA LYS A 58 21.72 -14.62 -5.93
C LYS A 58 21.67 -14.29 -7.42
N LEU A 59 22.64 -13.51 -7.91
CA LEU A 59 22.85 -13.15 -9.34
C LEU A 59 24.24 -12.55 -9.57
N PRO A 60 24.68 -12.31 -10.83
CA PRO A 60 25.96 -11.63 -11.13
C PRO A 60 25.89 -10.14 -10.77
N VAL A 61 26.54 -9.72 -9.68
CA VAL A 61 26.39 -8.38 -9.09
C VAL A 61 26.90 -7.27 -10.02
N ASP A 62 27.94 -7.54 -10.81
CA ASP A 62 28.48 -6.62 -11.82
C ASP A 62 27.40 -6.04 -12.75
N SER A 63 26.40 -6.86 -13.08
CA SER A 63 25.32 -6.48 -14.01
C SER A 63 24.27 -5.55 -13.37
N ILE A 64 24.14 -5.56 -12.03
CA ILE A 64 23.42 -4.52 -11.29
C ILE A 64 24.26 -3.25 -11.25
N MET A 65 25.54 -3.35 -10.89
CA MET A 65 26.43 -2.21 -10.66
C MET A 65 26.72 -1.43 -11.95
N ALA A 66 26.70 -2.10 -13.11
CA ALA A 66 26.68 -1.48 -14.44
C ALA A 66 25.38 -0.70 -14.76
N ARG A 67 24.40 -0.67 -13.84
CA ARG A 67 23.12 0.06 -13.91
C ARG A 67 22.26 -0.31 -15.13
N SER A 68 22.40 -1.55 -15.59
CA SER A 68 21.70 -2.06 -16.77
C SER A 68 20.18 -2.09 -16.58
N GLU A 69 19.43 -1.72 -17.63
CA GLU A 69 17.98 -1.92 -17.70
C GLU A 69 17.60 -3.34 -18.14
N ALA A 70 18.56 -4.11 -18.68
CA ALA A 70 18.31 -5.47 -19.16
C ALA A 70 18.01 -6.43 -18.00
N ALA A 71 16.98 -7.26 -18.19
CA ALA A 71 16.53 -8.21 -17.19
C ALA A 71 17.51 -9.37 -17.01
N GLN A 72 18.04 -9.50 -15.80
CA GLN A 72 19.02 -10.51 -15.40
C GLN A 72 18.31 -11.70 -14.75
N GLN A 73 18.76 -12.93 -15.02
CA GLN A 73 18.26 -14.12 -14.32
C GLN A 73 18.87 -14.17 -12.91
N ALA A 74 18.07 -14.50 -11.90
CA ALA A 74 18.50 -14.63 -10.51
C ALA A 74 17.79 -15.79 -9.81
N LEU A 75 18.28 -16.16 -8.62
CA LEU A 75 17.54 -16.97 -7.64
C LEU A 75 17.20 -16.09 -6.44
N PHE A 76 15.94 -16.09 -6.03
CA PHE A 76 15.48 -15.41 -4.81
C PHE A 76 14.91 -16.45 -3.84
N SER A 77 15.37 -16.46 -2.59
CA SER A 77 14.93 -17.43 -1.60
C SER A 77 14.77 -16.87 -0.19
N PHE A 78 13.84 -17.48 0.56
CA PHE A 78 13.50 -17.17 1.95
C PHE A 78 12.91 -18.43 2.61
N VAL A 79 12.65 -18.38 3.92
CA VAL A 79 11.90 -19.43 4.64
C VAL A 79 10.49 -18.90 4.93
N ASP A 80 9.45 -19.71 4.70
CA ASP A 80 8.06 -19.30 4.95
C ASP A 80 7.57 -19.61 6.38
N ALA A 81 6.33 -19.20 6.66
CA ALA A 81 5.68 -19.38 7.97
C ALA A 81 5.54 -20.85 8.43
N ALA A 82 5.69 -21.82 7.54
CA ALA A 82 5.67 -23.25 7.86
C ALA A 82 7.09 -23.82 8.07
N GLY A 83 8.13 -22.98 7.98
CA GLY A 83 9.52 -23.40 8.07
C GLY A 83 10.06 -24.02 6.78
N LEU A 84 9.38 -23.84 5.64
CA LEU A 84 9.81 -24.41 4.36
C LEU A 84 10.70 -23.44 3.59
N GLU A 85 11.78 -23.94 3.00
CA GLU A 85 12.63 -23.17 2.09
C GLU A 85 11.89 -22.91 0.77
N GLN A 86 11.67 -21.64 0.46
CA GLN A 86 11.07 -21.18 -0.78
C GLN A 86 12.17 -20.58 -1.66
N GLU A 87 12.56 -21.27 -2.74
CA GLU A 87 13.43 -20.71 -3.79
C GLU A 87 12.65 -20.46 -5.09
N PHE A 88 12.89 -19.32 -5.75
CA PHE A 88 12.26 -18.94 -7.01
C PHE A 88 13.29 -18.47 -8.05
N SER A 89 13.10 -18.92 -9.29
CA SER A 89 13.84 -18.44 -10.46
C SER A 89 13.19 -17.15 -11.00
N VAL A 90 13.73 -16.00 -10.60
CA VAL A 90 13.17 -14.66 -10.89
C VAL A 90 14.01 -13.89 -11.92
N LYS A 91 13.47 -12.80 -12.46
CA LYS A 91 14.26 -11.80 -13.17
C LYS A 91 14.44 -10.55 -12.31
N ILE A 92 15.62 -9.93 -12.39
CA ILE A 92 15.95 -8.66 -11.76
C ILE A 92 16.13 -7.58 -12.82
N THR A 93 15.56 -6.41 -12.58
CA THR A 93 15.85 -5.18 -13.35
C THR A 93 16.09 -4.02 -12.38
N THR A 94 16.98 -3.10 -12.74
CA THR A 94 17.08 -1.81 -12.04
C THR A 94 15.85 -0.94 -12.33
N ARG A 95 15.39 -0.14 -11.36
CA ARG A 95 14.22 0.76 -11.51
C ARG A 95 14.52 2.21 -11.14
N GLY A 96 13.61 3.11 -11.48
CA GLY A 96 13.66 4.53 -11.10
C GLY A 96 14.64 5.38 -11.93
N LYS A 97 14.47 6.71 -11.87
CA LYS A 97 15.27 7.68 -12.64
C LYS A 97 16.36 8.36 -11.82
N PHE A 98 16.06 8.76 -10.58
CA PHE A 98 17.04 9.44 -9.71
C PHE A 98 18.00 8.43 -9.06
N ARG A 99 17.50 7.58 -8.16
CA ARG A 99 18.31 6.65 -7.36
C ARG A 99 19.18 5.72 -8.22
N ARG A 100 18.68 5.19 -9.34
CA ARG A 100 19.48 4.37 -10.29
C ARG A 100 20.77 5.04 -10.77
N ASN A 101 20.77 6.37 -10.92
CA ASN A 101 21.91 7.13 -11.43
C ASN A 101 22.75 7.79 -10.32
N ARG A 102 22.29 7.76 -9.07
CA ARG A 102 22.88 8.50 -7.93
C ARG A 102 23.33 7.62 -6.77
N CYS A 103 22.68 6.48 -6.54
CA CYS A 103 23.02 5.52 -5.49
C CYS A 103 24.18 4.60 -5.92
N GLU A 104 24.85 4.03 -4.94
CA GLU A 104 25.82 2.95 -5.11
C GLU A 104 25.08 1.69 -5.57
N MET A 105 24.13 1.23 -4.75
CA MET A 105 23.18 0.19 -5.11
C MET A 105 21.93 0.80 -5.78
N PRO A 106 21.61 0.51 -7.05
CA PRO A 106 20.38 0.97 -7.69
C PRO A 106 19.16 0.21 -7.14
N PRO A 107 17.98 0.85 -6.99
CA PRO A 107 16.80 0.16 -6.49
C PRO A 107 16.31 -0.88 -7.51
N LEU A 108 15.81 -2.01 -7.00
CA LEU A 108 15.58 -3.21 -7.78
C LEU A 108 14.09 -3.52 -7.94
N LYS A 109 13.77 -4.29 -8.98
CA LYS A 109 12.47 -4.92 -9.19
C LYS A 109 12.67 -6.42 -9.38
N ILE A 110 11.89 -7.22 -8.65
CA ILE A 110 11.77 -8.67 -8.83
C ILE A 110 10.57 -8.95 -9.76
N ASP A 111 10.78 -9.85 -10.71
CA ASP A 111 9.78 -10.29 -11.70
C ASP A 111 9.74 -11.83 -11.71
N PHE A 112 8.74 -12.42 -11.06
CA PHE A 112 8.56 -13.88 -10.94
C PHE A 112 7.93 -14.46 -12.21
N LYS A 113 8.28 -15.69 -12.57
CA LYS A 113 7.67 -16.38 -13.73
C LYS A 113 6.24 -16.79 -13.37
N LYS A 114 5.19 -16.11 -13.90
CA LYS A 114 3.76 -16.44 -13.63
C LYS A 114 3.46 -17.93 -13.74
N LYS A 115 3.95 -18.60 -14.79
CA LYS A 115 3.81 -20.05 -15.01
C LYS A 115 4.41 -20.94 -13.92
N ASP A 116 5.37 -20.44 -13.14
CA ASP A 116 5.98 -21.17 -12.02
C ASP A 116 5.29 -20.84 -10.69
N LEU A 117 4.61 -19.70 -10.58
CA LEU A 117 3.66 -19.40 -9.50
C LEU A 117 2.40 -20.28 -9.62
N GLU A 118 1.82 -20.31 -10.83
CA GLU A 118 0.64 -21.14 -11.18
C GLU A 118 0.87 -22.62 -10.86
N LYS A 119 2.05 -23.18 -11.20
CA LYS A 119 2.44 -24.56 -10.85
C LYS A 119 2.54 -24.82 -9.34
N ARG A 120 2.85 -23.79 -8.54
CA ARG A 120 2.91 -23.88 -7.06
C ARG A 120 1.55 -23.62 -6.40
N GLY A 121 0.50 -23.38 -7.18
CA GLY A 121 -0.82 -23.01 -6.66
C GLY A 121 -0.86 -21.60 -6.05
N LEU A 122 0.06 -20.71 -6.46
CA LEU A 122 0.14 -19.33 -6.00
C LEU A 122 -0.54 -18.37 -6.98
N ALA A 123 -1.05 -17.25 -6.47
CA ALA A 123 -1.60 -16.19 -7.31
C ALA A 123 -0.52 -15.62 -8.24
N ALA A 124 -0.88 -15.36 -9.49
CA ALA A 124 0.05 -14.98 -10.56
C ALA A 124 0.51 -13.51 -10.49
N TYR A 125 0.59 -12.90 -9.30
CA TYR A 125 1.15 -11.58 -9.07
C TYR A 125 2.68 -11.66 -9.12
N ASP A 126 3.30 -11.07 -10.15
CA ASP A 126 4.70 -11.33 -10.48
C ASP A 126 5.67 -10.19 -10.19
N LYS A 127 5.20 -8.95 -10.00
CA LYS A 127 6.03 -7.74 -10.11
C LYS A 127 6.11 -6.94 -8.81
N TYR A 128 7.19 -7.17 -8.07
CA TYR A 128 7.43 -6.58 -6.76
C TYR A 128 8.59 -5.56 -6.81
N LYS A 129 8.47 -4.49 -6.03
CA LYS A 129 9.55 -3.49 -5.87
C LYS A 129 10.39 -3.91 -4.67
N LEU A 130 11.71 -3.99 -4.85
CA LEU A 130 12.67 -4.28 -3.78
C LEU A 130 13.44 -2.99 -3.46
N VAL A 131 13.14 -2.40 -2.32
CA VAL A 131 13.75 -1.15 -1.85
C VAL A 131 14.98 -1.49 -1.02
N VAL A 132 16.14 -1.10 -1.55
CA VAL A 132 17.47 -1.33 -0.98
C VAL A 132 18.12 0.02 -0.61
N PRO A 133 19.09 0.04 0.33
CA PRO A 133 19.83 1.25 0.70
C PRO A 133 20.46 1.95 -0.52
N CYS A 134 20.61 3.27 -0.45
CA CYS A 134 21.22 4.05 -1.53
C CYS A 134 22.77 4.02 -1.47
N PHE A 135 23.33 3.68 -0.32
CA PHE A 135 24.75 3.64 0.01
C PHE A 135 24.95 2.72 1.23
N GLU A 136 26.16 2.24 1.50
CA GLU A 136 26.43 1.26 2.56
C GLU A 136 26.88 1.90 3.89
N ASN A 137 25.94 2.42 4.70
CA ASN A 137 26.18 2.87 6.09
C ASN A 137 24.90 2.93 6.95
N GLU A 138 25.05 3.22 8.25
CA GLU A 138 23.97 3.28 9.26
C GLU A 138 22.85 4.27 8.90
N LEU A 139 23.18 5.44 8.33
CA LEU A 139 22.18 6.41 7.86
C LEU A 139 21.33 5.82 6.73
N ALA A 140 21.88 4.93 5.91
CA ALA A 140 21.12 4.27 4.86
C ALA A 140 20.07 3.30 5.42
N GLU A 141 20.40 2.60 6.51
CA GLU A 141 19.48 1.74 7.26
C GLU A 141 18.41 2.57 7.98
N GLU A 142 18.76 3.70 8.61
CA GLU A 142 17.79 4.68 9.15
C GLU A 142 16.76 5.10 8.07
N LEU A 143 17.23 5.48 6.88
CA LEU A 143 16.36 5.96 5.79
C LEU A 143 15.43 4.87 5.26
N ILE A 144 15.90 3.62 5.17
CA ILE A 144 15.07 2.46 4.78
C ILE A 144 14.00 2.18 5.83
N LEU A 145 14.34 2.18 7.12
CA LEU A 145 13.38 1.96 8.20
C LEU A 145 12.33 3.08 8.29
N LYS A 146 12.70 4.33 8.01
CA LYS A 146 11.76 5.46 7.95
C LYS A 146 10.87 5.42 6.69
N GLU A 147 11.38 4.95 5.55
CA GLU A 147 10.55 4.75 4.35
C GLU A 147 9.55 3.61 4.59
N HIS A 148 9.99 2.48 5.18
CA HIS A 148 9.12 1.37 5.57
C HIS A 148 8.01 1.81 6.55
N LEU A 149 8.39 2.55 7.60
CA LEU A 149 7.46 3.09 8.59
C LEU A 149 6.41 4.01 7.95
N ALA A 150 6.73 4.74 6.87
CA ALA A 150 5.75 5.54 6.14
C ALA A 150 4.67 4.67 5.47
N TYR A 151 5.03 3.52 4.87
CA TYR A 151 4.05 2.54 4.35
C TYR A 151 3.20 1.95 5.48
N GLN A 152 3.82 1.50 6.58
CA GLN A 152 3.10 0.96 7.73
C GLN A 152 2.08 1.98 8.30
N ILE A 153 2.49 3.25 8.46
CA ILE A 153 1.59 4.34 8.90
C ILE A 153 0.44 4.55 7.91
N TYR A 154 0.70 4.54 6.60
CA TYR A 154 -0.36 4.68 5.59
C TYR A 154 -1.38 3.53 5.67
N GLN A 155 -0.92 2.30 5.94
CA GLN A 155 -1.80 1.14 6.12
C GLN A 155 -2.70 1.25 7.36
N THR A 156 -2.27 1.95 8.42
CA THR A 156 -3.15 2.24 9.58
C THR A 156 -4.29 3.22 9.26
N LEU A 157 -4.15 4.01 8.18
CA LEU A 157 -5.07 5.07 7.80
C LEU A 157 -6.05 4.65 6.70
N THR A 158 -5.66 3.71 5.82
CA THR A 158 -6.51 3.24 4.73
C THR A 158 -6.11 1.83 4.22
N PRO A 159 -7.08 0.99 3.82
CA PRO A 159 -6.78 -0.26 3.10
C PRO A 159 -6.21 -0.02 1.69
N TYR A 160 -6.43 1.18 1.14
CA TYR A 160 -5.89 1.68 -0.15
C TYR A 160 -4.44 2.20 0.02
N SER A 161 -3.60 1.30 0.49
CA SER A 161 -2.18 1.46 0.81
C SER A 161 -1.40 0.27 0.22
N TYR A 162 -0.07 0.26 0.30
CA TYR A 162 0.72 -0.95 0.01
C TYR A 162 1.12 -1.64 1.31
N ARG A 163 0.95 -2.96 1.38
CA ARG A 163 1.68 -3.81 2.33
C ARG A 163 3.17 -3.81 1.99
N THR A 164 4.01 -3.84 3.02
CA THR A 164 5.46 -3.97 2.91
C THR A 164 5.96 -5.04 3.89
N GLN A 165 7.00 -5.77 3.49
CA GLN A 165 7.68 -6.74 4.33
C GLN A 165 9.16 -6.39 4.44
N LEU A 166 9.63 -6.16 5.66
CA LEU A 166 11.01 -5.84 6.00
C LEU A 166 11.90 -7.09 5.87
N LEU A 167 13.08 -6.93 5.30
CA LEU A 167 14.00 -8.02 4.94
C LEU A 167 15.40 -7.77 5.52
N LYS A 168 16.05 -8.82 6.02
CA LYS A 168 17.53 -8.86 6.08
C LYS A 168 18.01 -9.57 4.82
N LEU A 169 18.29 -8.77 3.80
CA LEU A 169 18.63 -9.23 2.46
C LEU A 169 20.13 -9.53 2.38
N THR A 170 20.46 -10.73 1.92
CA THR A 170 21.82 -11.10 1.49
C THR A 170 21.86 -11.19 -0.03
N ILE A 171 22.51 -10.23 -0.68
CA ILE A 171 22.85 -10.33 -2.10
C ILE A 171 24.12 -11.17 -2.22
N LYS A 172 24.05 -12.30 -2.94
CA LYS A 172 25.17 -13.21 -3.18
C LYS A 172 25.59 -13.13 -4.64
N ASP A 173 26.86 -12.83 -4.89
CA ASP A 173 27.36 -12.76 -6.26
C ASP A 173 27.57 -14.16 -6.86
N GLU A 174 27.11 -14.36 -8.10
CA GLU A 174 27.33 -15.61 -8.85
C GLU A 174 28.74 -15.72 -9.41
N ASN A 175 29.47 -14.61 -9.58
CA ASN A 175 30.85 -14.60 -10.06
C ASN A 175 31.87 -14.89 -8.93
N GLY A 176 31.43 -15.01 -7.67
CA GLY A 176 32.28 -15.33 -6.52
C GLY A 176 32.82 -14.12 -5.74
N GLY A 177 32.29 -12.92 -5.99
CA GLY A 177 32.55 -11.72 -5.20
C GLY A 177 31.99 -11.76 -3.78
N ALA A 178 32.10 -10.63 -3.07
CA ALA A 178 31.62 -10.51 -1.69
C ALA A 178 30.07 -10.55 -1.62
N ASN A 179 29.54 -11.08 -0.51
CA ASN A 179 28.11 -10.99 -0.21
C ASN A 179 27.79 -9.62 0.40
N HIS A 180 26.78 -8.93 -0.12
CA HIS A 180 26.28 -7.69 0.47
C HIS A 180 25.09 -8.02 1.39
N VAL A 181 25.21 -7.73 2.69
CA VAL A 181 24.14 -7.94 3.68
C VAL A 181 23.57 -6.60 4.09
N MET A 182 22.27 -6.41 3.88
CA MET A 182 21.61 -5.11 4.05
C MET A 182 20.19 -5.25 4.58
N THR A 183 19.70 -4.20 5.24
CA THR A 183 18.28 -4.05 5.54
C THR A 183 17.57 -3.43 4.34
N ALA A 184 16.49 -4.06 3.92
CA ALA A 184 15.72 -3.74 2.72
C ALA A 184 14.24 -4.02 2.99
N PHE A 185 13.33 -3.61 2.10
CA PHE A 185 11.96 -4.11 2.14
C PHE A 185 11.39 -4.38 0.75
N ILE A 186 10.45 -5.31 0.68
CA ILE A 186 9.69 -5.63 -0.51
C ILE A 186 8.28 -5.03 -0.40
N ILE A 187 7.80 -4.44 -1.49
CA ILE A 187 6.46 -3.85 -1.59
C ILE A 187 5.57 -4.81 -2.39
N GLU A 188 4.33 -5.06 -1.92
CA GLU A 188 3.36 -5.90 -2.62
C GLU A 188 3.09 -5.44 -4.07
N ALA A 189 2.61 -6.34 -4.93
CA ALA A 189 2.38 -6.01 -6.33
C ALA A 189 1.18 -5.05 -6.47
N THR A 190 1.14 -4.22 -7.52
CA THR A 190 0.05 -3.22 -7.68
C THR A 190 -1.28 -3.87 -8.08
N ASP A 191 -1.22 -4.95 -8.87
CA ASP A 191 -2.36 -5.80 -9.20
C ASP A 191 -2.87 -6.62 -7.99
N GLU A 192 -1.96 -7.09 -7.13
CA GLU A 192 -2.30 -7.70 -5.84
C GLU A 192 -3.00 -6.73 -4.87
N MET A 193 -2.40 -5.55 -4.67
CA MET A 193 -2.93 -4.46 -3.84
C MET A 193 -4.33 -4.04 -4.30
N ALA A 194 -4.54 -3.92 -5.61
CA ALA A 194 -5.85 -3.62 -6.18
C ALA A 194 -6.86 -4.76 -5.92
N ALA A 195 -6.47 -6.01 -6.18
CA ALA A 195 -7.34 -7.17 -6.05
C ALA A 195 -7.80 -7.41 -4.60
N ARG A 196 -6.92 -7.27 -3.59
CA ARG A 196 -7.31 -7.37 -2.17
C ARG A 196 -8.26 -6.24 -1.71
N ASN A 197 -8.30 -5.14 -2.45
CA ASN A 197 -9.26 -4.04 -2.25
C ASN A 197 -10.54 -4.21 -3.11
N GLY A 198 -10.70 -5.33 -3.83
CA GLY A 198 -11.86 -5.60 -4.68
C GLY A 198 -11.87 -4.80 -5.98
N GLY A 199 -10.70 -4.43 -6.49
CA GLY A 199 -10.50 -3.60 -7.69
C GLY A 199 -9.36 -4.07 -8.60
N VAL A 200 -8.98 -3.21 -9.55
CA VAL A 200 -7.89 -3.44 -10.52
C VAL A 200 -7.02 -2.18 -10.69
N GLU A 201 -5.76 -2.30 -11.15
CA GLU A 201 -4.98 -1.11 -11.51
C GLU A 201 -5.63 -0.39 -12.70
N ALA A 202 -5.85 0.92 -12.59
CA ALA A 202 -6.36 1.76 -13.67
C ALA A 202 -5.17 2.31 -14.50
N PRO A 203 -4.98 1.91 -15.78
CA PRO A 203 -3.79 2.29 -16.55
C PRO A 203 -3.86 3.70 -17.14
N GLU A 204 -5.05 4.18 -17.53
CA GLU A 204 -5.24 5.39 -18.35
C GLU A 204 -5.65 6.65 -17.54
N THR A 205 -5.09 6.85 -16.35
CA THR A 205 -5.52 7.94 -15.44
C THR A 205 -4.70 9.23 -15.53
N ARG A 206 -3.90 9.41 -16.60
CA ARG A 206 -3.06 10.61 -16.79
C ARG A 206 -3.91 11.73 -17.37
N GLY A 207 -3.83 12.93 -16.80
CA GLY A 207 -4.63 14.07 -17.23
C GLY A 207 -6.07 14.09 -16.69
N LEU A 208 -6.48 13.13 -15.86
CA LEU A 208 -7.78 13.16 -15.19
C LEU A 208 -7.77 14.19 -14.05
N GLY A 209 -8.77 15.08 -14.04
CA GLY A 209 -9.01 16.07 -13.00
C GLY A 209 -9.82 15.54 -11.81
N ALA A 210 -10.08 16.42 -10.84
CA ALA A 210 -10.66 16.08 -9.53
C ALA A 210 -11.93 15.20 -9.59
N ASP A 211 -12.87 15.54 -10.48
CA ASP A 211 -14.21 14.92 -10.59
C ASP A 211 -14.19 13.41 -10.91
N ASN A 212 -13.04 12.86 -11.30
CA ASN A 212 -12.87 11.44 -11.64
C ASN A 212 -12.56 10.56 -10.43
N TYR A 213 -12.09 11.16 -9.33
CA TYR A 213 -11.60 10.44 -8.16
C TYR A 213 -12.67 10.32 -7.06
N ASP A 214 -12.55 9.29 -6.21
CA ASP A 214 -13.35 9.26 -4.99
C ASP A 214 -12.84 10.32 -3.98
N GLN A 215 -13.74 11.22 -3.57
CA GLN A 215 -13.42 12.40 -2.76
C GLN A 215 -12.78 12.05 -1.41
N GLU A 216 -13.25 11.00 -0.74
CA GLU A 216 -12.77 10.63 0.59
C GLU A 216 -11.46 9.85 0.51
N ALA A 217 -11.28 9.02 -0.52
CA ALA A 217 -10.01 8.35 -0.79
C ALA A 217 -8.92 9.32 -1.27
N GLU A 218 -9.26 10.30 -2.11
CA GLU A 218 -8.35 11.36 -2.57
C GLU A 218 -7.91 12.24 -1.40
N ALA A 219 -8.86 12.75 -0.60
CA ALA A 219 -8.55 13.51 0.60
C ALA A 219 -7.72 12.70 1.60
N THR A 220 -8.00 11.41 1.80
CA THR A 220 -7.21 10.53 2.68
C THR A 220 -5.77 10.36 2.18
N HIS A 221 -5.59 10.16 0.87
CA HIS A 221 -4.26 10.13 0.25
C HIS A 221 -3.54 11.48 0.41
N ALA A 222 -4.20 12.60 0.11
CA ALA A 222 -3.63 13.94 0.24
C ALA A 222 -3.25 14.29 1.70
N PHE A 223 -4.07 13.92 2.68
CA PHE A 223 -3.76 14.05 4.11
C PHE A 223 -2.57 13.18 4.52
N PHE A 224 -2.44 11.96 4.00
CA PHE A 224 -1.26 11.12 4.27
C PHE A 224 0.01 11.74 3.66
N GLN A 225 -0.04 12.17 2.41
CA GLN A 225 1.09 12.86 1.77
C GLN A 225 1.45 14.16 2.53
N TYR A 226 0.45 14.88 3.07
CA TYR A 226 0.64 16.04 3.95
C TYR A 226 1.22 15.66 5.34
N LEU A 227 0.94 14.46 5.87
CA LEU A 227 1.54 13.89 7.10
C LEU A 227 3.01 13.48 6.92
N VAL A 228 3.39 12.92 5.77
CA VAL A 228 4.82 12.65 5.48
C VAL A 228 5.57 13.85 4.91
N GLY A 229 4.87 14.87 4.41
CA GLY A 229 5.48 16.05 3.80
C GLY A 229 6.02 15.78 2.41
N ASN A 230 5.24 15.09 1.59
CA ASN A 230 5.59 14.76 0.20
C ASN A 230 5.15 15.89 -0.75
N GLY A 231 6.12 16.53 -1.40
CA GLY A 231 5.88 17.47 -2.52
C GLY A 231 6.06 16.85 -3.90
N ASP A 232 6.61 15.63 -4.01
CA ASP A 232 6.98 15.01 -5.29
C ASP A 232 5.89 14.07 -5.84
N TRP A 233 4.60 14.30 -5.54
CA TRP A 233 3.50 13.55 -6.16
C TRP A 233 2.68 14.43 -7.12
N SER A 234 1.84 13.79 -7.94
CA SER A 234 0.82 14.44 -8.78
C SER A 234 -0.10 13.38 -9.38
N LEU A 235 -1.42 13.57 -9.28
CA LEU A 235 -2.42 12.70 -9.91
C LEU A 235 -2.43 12.87 -11.42
N LEU A 236 -2.58 14.12 -11.90
CA LEU A 236 -2.54 14.51 -13.31
C LEU A 236 -1.33 13.93 -14.06
N LEU A 237 -0.13 14.02 -13.47
CA LEU A 237 1.12 13.53 -14.08
C LEU A 237 1.42 12.06 -13.74
N ARG A 238 0.66 11.43 -12.84
CA ARG A 238 0.90 10.11 -12.24
C ARG A 238 2.31 9.94 -11.65
N ARG A 239 2.75 10.94 -10.88
CA ARG A 239 4.05 10.95 -10.18
C ARG A 239 3.86 10.44 -8.75
N ASN A 240 4.65 9.43 -8.36
CA ASN A 240 4.69 8.81 -7.02
C ASN A 240 3.30 8.38 -6.47
N VAL A 241 2.41 8.00 -7.39
CA VAL A 241 1.03 7.58 -7.12
C VAL A 241 0.58 6.54 -8.16
N LYS A 242 -0.11 5.49 -7.72
CA LYS A 242 -0.90 4.59 -8.56
C LYS A 242 -2.38 4.92 -8.38
N VAL A 243 -3.20 4.47 -9.32
CA VAL A 243 -4.66 4.59 -9.23
C VAL A 243 -5.25 3.21 -9.46
N ILE A 244 -6.21 2.83 -8.64
CA ILE A 244 -7.01 1.60 -8.80
C ILE A 244 -8.46 1.98 -9.08
N ASP A 245 -9.15 1.16 -9.87
CA ASP A 245 -10.61 1.21 -9.97
C ASP A 245 -11.20 0.21 -8.97
N VAL A 246 -12.02 0.70 -8.04
CA VAL A 246 -12.88 -0.13 -7.17
C VAL A 246 -14.33 0.19 -7.50
N LYS A 247 -14.98 -0.65 -8.32
CA LYS A 247 -16.41 -0.58 -8.66
C LYS A 247 -16.82 0.73 -9.35
N GLY A 248 -15.97 1.26 -10.24
CA GLY A 248 -16.20 2.52 -10.96
C GLY A 248 -15.79 3.76 -10.16
N LYS A 249 -14.96 3.59 -9.12
CA LYS A 249 -14.35 4.69 -8.35
C LYS A 249 -12.84 4.65 -8.50
N LEU A 250 -12.23 5.74 -8.97
CA LEU A 250 -10.79 5.87 -9.05
C LEU A 250 -10.21 6.28 -7.70
N ILE A 251 -9.33 5.45 -7.16
CA ILE A 251 -8.76 5.57 -5.83
C ILE A 251 -7.24 5.72 -5.93
N PRO A 252 -6.67 6.83 -5.44
CA PRO A 252 -5.22 7.05 -5.49
C PRO A 252 -4.48 6.37 -4.34
N VAL A 253 -3.32 5.77 -4.65
CA VAL A 253 -2.47 5.03 -3.71
C VAL A 253 -1.02 5.48 -3.87
N GLY A 254 -0.49 6.15 -2.85
CA GLY A 254 0.88 6.67 -2.85
C GLY A 254 1.96 5.59 -2.78
N TYR A 255 3.15 5.86 -3.36
CA TYR A 255 4.37 5.07 -3.19
C TYR A 255 5.62 5.92 -3.50
N ASP A 256 6.82 5.38 -3.23
CA ASP A 256 8.11 6.10 -3.24
C ASP A 256 8.09 7.28 -2.25
N PHE A 257 8.45 6.99 -1.00
CA PHE A 257 8.34 7.95 0.13
C PHE A 257 9.71 8.45 0.63
N ASP A 258 10.79 8.16 -0.09
CA ASP A 258 12.15 8.63 0.20
C ASP A 258 12.30 10.15 0.05
N PHE A 259 11.61 10.75 -0.92
CA PHE A 259 11.58 12.21 -1.16
C PHE A 259 10.60 12.98 -0.23
N THR A 260 10.49 12.56 1.04
CA THR A 260 9.59 13.18 2.03
C THR A 260 10.33 13.80 3.21
N GLY A 261 9.75 14.83 3.83
CA GLY A 261 10.26 15.41 5.09
C GLY A 261 10.24 14.46 6.29
N PHE A 262 9.45 13.37 6.22
CA PHE A 262 9.41 12.31 7.22
C PHE A 262 10.63 11.40 7.15
N VAL A 263 11.02 10.98 5.93
CA VAL A 263 12.25 10.21 5.70
C VAL A 263 13.49 11.13 5.82
N GLY A 264 13.41 12.36 5.33
CA GLY A 264 14.46 13.37 5.50
C GLY A 264 15.79 13.00 4.82
N ALA A 265 15.73 12.28 3.70
CA ALA A 265 16.92 11.82 3.00
C ALA A 265 17.82 12.98 2.54
N PRO A 266 19.15 12.90 2.70
CA PRO A 266 20.06 14.00 2.35
C PRO A 266 20.16 14.28 0.84
N TYR A 267 19.65 13.37 0.02
CA TYR A 267 19.53 13.52 -1.44
C TYR A 267 18.15 14.00 -1.91
N ALA A 268 17.18 14.15 -1.01
CA ALA A 268 15.84 14.64 -1.35
C ALA A 268 15.82 16.17 -1.47
N THR A 269 15.14 16.67 -2.49
CA THR A 269 15.02 18.10 -2.80
C THR A 269 13.56 18.53 -2.84
N ALA A 270 13.26 19.75 -2.40
CA ALA A 270 11.90 20.30 -2.42
C ALA A 270 11.35 20.40 -3.86
N SER A 271 10.06 20.14 -4.02
CA SER A 271 9.39 20.09 -5.33
C SER A 271 9.01 21.48 -5.82
N THR A 272 9.77 22.01 -6.80
CA THR A 272 9.56 23.35 -7.37
C THR A 272 8.19 23.56 -8.00
N ASP A 273 7.54 22.48 -8.48
CA ASP A 273 6.20 22.49 -9.07
C ASP A 273 5.06 22.81 -8.07
N THR A 274 5.38 22.93 -6.78
CA THR A 274 4.38 22.90 -5.69
C THR A 274 4.48 24.06 -4.69
N GLY A 275 5.44 24.96 -4.85
CA GLY A 275 5.71 26.02 -3.88
C GLY A 275 6.38 25.56 -2.58
N GLN A 276 6.74 24.27 -2.46
CA GLN A 276 7.52 23.74 -1.34
C GLN A 276 8.94 24.35 -1.35
N ARG A 277 9.36 25.01 -0.25
CA ARG A 277 10.70 25.65 -0.15
C ARG A 277 11.74 24.71 0.47
N SER A 278 11.31 23.83 1.36
CA SER A 278 12.12 22.77 1.98
C SER A 278 11.35 21.44 2.01
N ILE A 279 12.03 20.29 1.96
CA ILE A 279 11.38 18.98 2.15
C ILE A 279 10.64 18.86 3.50
N TYR A 280 11.00 19.69 4.48
CA TYR A 280 10.35 19.77 5.78
C TYR A 280 9.14 20.73 5.82
N ASP A 281 8.87 21.46 4.73
CA ASP A 281 7.62 22.20 4.55
C ASP A 281 6.51 21.25 4.11
N ARG A 282 5.31 21.47 4.65
CA ARG A 282 4.11 20.69 4.29
C ARG A 282 3.23 21.54 3.37
N VAL A 283 2.99 21.05 2.15
CA VAL A 283 2.09 21.66 1.17
C VAL A 283 0.87 20.75 0.99
N TYR A 284 -0.34 21.29 1.09
CA TYR A 284 -1.54 20.51 0.78
C TYR A 284 -1.79 20.54 -0.73
N LEU A 285 -1.67 19.37 -1.36
CA LEU A 285 -1.72 19.19 -2.82
C LEU A 285 -2.95 18.41 -3.30
N GLY A 286 -3.81 17.98 -2.37
CA GLY A 286 -5.12 17.42 -2.69
C GLY A 286 -6.07 18.47 -3.28
N TYR A 287 -7.09 17.97 -3.97
CA TYR A 287 -8.09 18.82 -4.62
C TYR A 287 -8.99 19.53 -3.60
N ALA A 288 -9.73 20.53 -4.07
CA ALA A 288 -10.77 21.21 -3.32
C ALA A 288 -11.87 20.20 -2.94
N GLN A 289 -12.14 20.10 -1.65
CA GLN A 289 -13.17 19.23 -1.06
C GLN A 289 -14.04 20.06 -0.11
N ASN A 290 -15.26 19.60 0.16
CA ASN A 290 -16.13 20.27 1.13
C ASN A 290 -15.66 19.99 2.57
N ASP A 291 -16.08 20.85 3.50
CA ASP A 291 -15.69 20.73 4.91
C ASP A 291 -16.15 19.41 5.55
N GLU A 292 -17.22 18.76 5.05
CA GLU A 292 -17.65 17.44 5.53
C GLU A 292 -16.63 16.34 5.22
N VAL A 293 -16.11 16.26 3.99
CA VAL A 293 -15.08 15.30 3.58
C VAL A 293 -13.79 15.58 4.35
N ILE A 294 -13.39 16.85 4.45
CA ILE A 294 -12.19 17.25 5.19
C ILE A 294 -12.32 16.92 6.70
N ASP A 295 -13.50 17.10 7.30
CA ASP A 295 -13.74 16.71 8.70
C ASP A 295 -13.64 15.20 8.89
N ARG A 296 -14.34 14.38 8.07
CA ARG A 296 -14.32 12.92 8.17
C ARG A 296 -12.89 12.37 8.09
N VAL A 297 -12.14 12.80 7.07
CA VAL A 297 -10.72 12.41 6.92
C VAL A 297 -9.89 12.93 8.10
N SER A 298 -10.06 14.19 8.52
CA SER A 298 -9.30 14.72 9.66
C SER A 298 -9.57 13.96 10.96
N LEU A 299 -10.78 13.43 11.16
CA LEU A 299 -11.17 12.63 12.33
C LEU A 299 -10.42 11.31 12.35
N THR A 300 -10.39 10.56 11.23
CA THR A 300 -9.60 9.32 11.10
C THR A 300 -8.13 9.53 11.49
N PHE A 301 -7.52 10.63 11.03
CA PHE A 301 -6.14 10.98 11.42
C PHE A 301 -6.02 11.40 12.90
N LYS A 302 -6.98 12.16 13.44
CA LYS A 302 -7.02 12.57 14.87
C LYS A 302 -7.11 11.34 15.79
N GLU A 303 -7.89 10.33 15.43
CA GLU A 303 -8.04 9.07 16.17
C GLU A 303 -6.78 8.22 16.08
N LYS A 304 -6.25 7.99 14.87
CA LYS A 304 -5.02 7.22 14.64
C LYS A 304 -3.75 7.88 15.18
N ARG A 305 -3.79 9.15 15.59
CA ARG A 305 -2.67 9.90 16.19
C ARG A 305 -1.88 9.13 17.26
N ARG A 306 -2.57 8.45 18.20
CA ARG A 306 -1.89 7.73 19.30
C ARG A 306 -1.12 6.49 18.81
N GLU A 307 -1.70 5.79 17.84
CA GLU A 307 -1.14 4.61 17.19
C GLU A 307 0.12 5.01 16.39
N ILE A 308 -0.03 5.98 15.49
CA ILE A 308 1.05 6.51 14.63
C ILE A 308 2.22 7.05 15.46
N LEU A 309 1.95 7.86 16.51
CA LEU A 309 3.02 8.38 17.37
C LEU A 309 3.70 7.27 18.20
N LYS A 310 3.01 6.18 18.55
CA LYS A 310 3.62 5.00 19.18
C LYS A 310 4.53 4.24 18.21
N MET A 311 4.11 4.05 16.96
CA MET A 311 4.95 3.41 15.93
C MET A 311 6.28 4.17 15.76
N ILE A 312 6.20 5.51 15.65
CA ILE A 312 7.39 6.37 15.54
C ILE A 312 8.24 6.35 16.83
N ALA A 313 7.65 6.20 18.02
CA ALA A 313 8.40 6.06 19.26
C ALA A 313 9.11 4.69 19.40
N ASN A 314 8.60 3.66 18.72
CA ASN A 314 9.07 2.28 18.82
C ASN A 314 10.06 1.87 17.71
N VAL A 315 10.10 2.56 16.57
CA VAL A 315 10.99 2.20 15.45
C VAL A 315 12.47 2.23 15.86
N ASP A 316 13.23 1.21 15.45
CA ASP A 316 14.61 1.00 15.85
C ASP A 316 15.58 1.81 14.99
N ILE A 317 15.67 3.11 15.31
CA ILE A 317 16.62 4.07 14.72
C ILE A 317 17.24 4.93 15.82
N ASP A 318 18.29 5.68 15.46
CA ASP A 318 18.93 6.71 16.28
C ASP A 318 17.92 7.52 17.11
N ALA A 319 18.27 7.77 18.37
CA ALA A 319 17.43 8.49 19.32
C ALA A 319 17.11 9.92 18.83
N ASP A 320 18.07 10.62 18.23
CA ASP A 320 17.82 11.96 17.68
C ASP A 320 17.03 11.89 16.36
N ALA A 321 17.27 10.92 15.48
CA ALA A 321 16.46 10.66 14.29
C ALA A 321 14.99 10.40 14.62
N ARG A 322 14.75 9.56 15.61
CA ARG A 322 13.43 9.27 16.16
C ARG A 322 12.80 10.52 16.79
N SER A 323 13.55 11.29 17.57
CA SER A 323 13.12 12.58 18.14
C SER A 323 12.74 13.61 17.06
N ARG A 324 13.54 13.72 15.98
CA ARG A 324 13.25 14.56 14.80
C ARG A 324 11.94 14.13 14.13
N THR A 325 11.80 12.84 13.83
CA THR A 325 10.64 12.26 13.13
C THR A 325 9.35 12.35 13.95
N TYR A 326 9.41 12.05 15.26
CA TYR A 326 8.28 12.20 16.19
C TYR A 326 7.81 13.65 16.29
N ARG A 327 8.74 14.61 16.36
CA ARG A 327 8.45 16.05 16.37
C ARG A 327 7.82 16.51 15.05
N PHE A 328 8.30 15.99 13.93
CA PHE A 328 7.78 16.29 12.60
C PHE A 328 6.32 15.81 12.44
N ALA A 329 6.00 14.57 12.81
CA ALA A 329 4.63 14.05 12.85
C ALA A 329 3.74 14.80 13.86
N THR A 330 4.27 15.11 15.06
CA THR A 330 3.54 15.89 16.07
C THR A 330 3.14 17.28 15.57
N ARG A 331 3.97 17.94 14.73
CA ARG A 331 3.62 19.22 14.09
C ARG A 331 2.45 19.09 13.11
N PHE A 332 2.31 17.99 12.37
CA PHE A 332 1.12 17.72 11.55
C PHE A 332 -0.12 17.63 12.43
N PHE A 333 -0.10 16.79 13.47
CA PHE A 333 -1.26 16.63 14.35
C PHE A 333 -1.59 17.91 15.12
N ALA A 334 -0.61 18.78 15.40
CA ALA A 334 -0.86 20.11 15.96
C ALA A 334 -1.54 21.08 14.99
N ARG A 335 -1.34 20.94 13.67
CA ARG A 335 -2.08 21.70 12.63
C ARG A 335 -3.48 21.12 12.43
N VAL A 336 -3.61 19.80 12.31
CA VAL A 336 -4.89 19.11 12.12
C VAL A 336 -5.84 19.27 13.33
N ASN A 337 -5.31 19.36 14.55
CA ASN A 337 -6.09 19.72 15.75
C ASN A 337 -6.52 21.21 15.80
N ARG A 338 -6.03 22.08 14.90
CA ARG A 338 -6.41 23.50 14.79
C ARG A 338 -7.32 23.79 13.60
N LEU A 339 -7.63 22.80 12.76
CA LEU A 339 -8.74 22.91 11.82
C LEU A 339 -10.02 23.20 12.61
N ARG A 340 -10.85 24.14 12.14
CA ARG A 340 -11.98 24.75 12.87
C ARG A 340 -11.60 25.73 14.01
N SER A 341 -10.33 26.12 14.18
CA SER A 341 -9.99 27.24 15.10
C SER A 341 -10.19 28.62 14.48
N ASP A 342 -10.60 28.66 13.21
CA ASP A 342 -10.81 29.85 12.41
C ASP A 342 -12.20 29.71 11.75
N GLU A 343 -13.07 30.69 11.99
CA GLU A 343 -14.45 30.71 11.49
C GLU A 343 -14.64 31.64 10.27
N GLU A 344 -13.56 32.13 9.66
CA GLU A 344 -13.61 32.90 8.41
C GLU A 344 -13.30 32.01 7.19
N PHE A 345 -12.34 31.09 7.29
CA PHE A 345 -11.88 30.24 6.18
C PHE A 345 -12.48 28.82 6.17
N THR A 346 -12.64 28.19 5.00
CA THR A 346 -13.00 26.76 4.90
C THR A 346 -11.87 25.87 5.47
N LEU A 347 -12.15 24.60 5.76
CA LEU A 347 -11.12 23.66 6.21
C LEU A 347 -10.10 23.35 5.10
N TYR A 348 -10.52 23.37 3.85
CA TYR A 348 -9.63 23.29 2.70
C TYR A 348 -8.66 24.48 2.63
N ASP A 349 -9.15 25.71 2.79
CA ASP A 349 -8.32 26.92 2.84
C ASP A 349 -7.35 26.90 4.03
N GLN A 350 -7.82 26.43 5.19
CA GLN A 350 -6.98 26.23 6.39
C GLN A 350 -5.87 25.16 6.16
N LEU A 351 -6.07 24.17 5.28
CA LEU A 351 -5.00 23.24 4.89
C LEU A 351 -4.02 23.86 3.88
N ARG A 352 -4.54 24.61 2.90
CA ARG A 352 -3.75 25.23 1.82
C ARG A 352 -2.86 26.38 2.31
N GLY A 353 -3.37 27.25 3.19
CA GLY A 353 -2.59 28.28 3.90
C GLY A 353 -1.73 29.17 2.98
N GLU A 354 -0.45 29.37 3.34
CA GLU A 354 0.54 30.12 2.55
C GLU A 354 0.67 29.65 1.08
N THR A 355 0.28 28.40 0.78
CA THR A 355 0.37 27.80 -0.55
C THR A 355 -0.94 27.83 -1.35
N ALA A 356 -2.01 28.47 -0.86
CA ALA A 356 -3.32 28.50 -1.52
C ALA A 356 -3.27 29.04 -2.96
N ALA A 357 -2.44 30.07 -3.22
CA ALA A 357 -2.24 30.63 -4.54
C ALA A 357 -1.39 29.76 -5.50
N PHE A 358 -0.76 28.68 -5.01
CA PHE A 358 0.14 27.85 -5.79
C PHE A 358 -0.62 26.67 -6.41
N ILE A 359 -0.90 26.75 -7.72
CA ILE A 359 -1.52 25.68 -8.50
C ILE A 359 -0.42 24.78 -9.06
N PRO A 360 -0.46 23.44 -8.88
CA PRO A 360 0.58 22.55 -9.39
C PRO A 360 0.70 22.59 -10.92
N THR A 361 1.92 22.41 -11.44
CA THR A 361 2.23 22.52 -12.88
C THR A 361 1.32 21.65 -13.75
N GLY A 362 0.40 22.29 -14.49
CA GLY A 362 -0.52 21.66 -15.45
C GLY A 362 -1.95 21.41 -14.92
N GLU A 363 -2.21 21.64 -13.64
CA GLU A 363 -3.56 21.50 -13.05
C GLU A 363 -4.49 22.66 -13.42
N SER A 364 -5.81 22.40 -13.37
CA SER A 364 -6.80 23.47 -13.45
C SER A 364 -6.90 24.20 -12.11
N PRO A 365 -6.86 25.55 -12.06
CA PRO A 365 -7.13 26.31 -10.84
C PRO A 365 -8.49 25.98 -10.21
N SER A 366 -9.48 25.56 -11.01
CA SER A 366 -10.81 25.16 -10.50
C SER A 366 -10.77 23.92 -9.60
N HIS A 367 -9.80 23.01 -9.78
CA HIS A 367 -9.62 21.86 -8.89
C HIS A 367 -9.04 22.23 -7.52
N TYR A 368 -8.60 23.49 -7.35
CA TYR A 368 -7.92 24.00 -6.15
C TYR A 368 -8.60 25.28 -5.60
N GLN A 369 -9.78 25.62 -6.11
CA GLN A 369 -10.52 26.82 -5.71
C GLN A 369 -11.43 26.50 -4.53
N SER A 370 -11.43 27.38 -3.51
CA SER A 370 -12.38 27.31 -2.40
C SER A 370 -13.82 27.38 -2.92
N MET A 371 -14.70 26.53 -2.39
CA MET A 371 -16.13 26.54 -2.71
C MET A 371 -16.90 27.63 -1.95
N GLY A 372 -16.24 28.38 -1.07
CA GLY A 372 -16.89 29.34 -0.17
C GLY A 372 -17.46 28.68 1.10
N ARG A 373 -18.28 29.44 1.83
CA ARG A 373 -19.02 29.02 3.03
C ARG A 373 -20.52 29.17 2.78
#